data_AF-A0AAU9CCS3-F1
#
_entry.id   AF-A0AAU9CCS3-F1
#
_cell.length_a   1.000
_cell.length_b   1.000
_cell.length_c   1.000
_cell.angle_alpha   90.00
_cell.angle_beta   90.00
_cell.angle_gamma   90.00
#
_symmetry.space_group_name_H-M   'P 1'
#
loop_
_entity.id
_entity.type
_entity.pdbx_description
1 polymer ?
#
loop_
_entity_poly.entity_id
_entity_poly.type
_entity_poly.pdbx_seq_one_letter_code
_entity_poly.pdbx_strand_id
1 'polypeptide(L)'
;MERCPACRAHLTDPVCPRCGSDFSTAEQARRQARVLLRQALEQLQAGEPALARRLLQRARQLDGEDPLGARLAALLARPWQYAAPADARLQALAKGVWQAACRVRYELGAGLRAPVYRAALTLELANRSLPFRSEVAVEAEYGGGRFLTPYHIDWLLDGRLAVILTEVDNLPRCIRDLSAIVRLAGLDAGLWLHCGGEAVELGWVLPATIPEENHVAA
;
A
#
# COMPACT_ATOMS: atom_id res chain seq x y z
N MET A 1 -14.31 2.35 -31.82
CA MET A 1 -15.76 2.14 -31.60
C MET A 1 -16.25 1.38 -32.80
N GLU A 2 -16.90 0.23 -32.64
CA GLU A 2 -17.35 -0.55 -33.81
C GLU A 2 -18.75 -0.13 -34.31
N ARG A 3 -19.56 0.49 -33.43
CA ARG A 3 -20.91 0.95 -33.73
C ARG A 3 -21.16 2.35 -33.21
N CYS A 4 -21.96 3.11 -33.95
CA CYS A 4 -22.44 4.43 -33.57
C CYS A 4 -23.38 4.34 -32.35
N PRO A 5 -23.11 5.03 -31.23
CA PRO A 5 -24.00 5.03 -30.07
C PRO A 5 -25.40 5.57 -30.36
N ALA A 6 -25.53 6.52 -31.30
CA ALA A 6 -26.79 7.18 -31.61
C ALA A 6 -27.72 6.33 -32.50
N CYS A 7 -27.19 5.70 -33.56
CA CYS A 7 -28.01 5.00 -34.56
C CYS A 7 -27.60 3.54 -34.82
N ARG A 8 -26.60 3.02 -34.10
CA ARG A 8 -26.08 1.65 -34.18
C ARG A 8 -25.49 1.21 -35.52
N ALA A 9 -25.31 2.15 -36.46
CA ALA A 9 -24.58 1.91 -37.71
C ALA A 9 -23.13 1.49 -37.43
N HIS A 10 -22.55 0.67 -38.30
CA HIS A 10 -21.14 0.32 -38.22
C HIS A 10 -20.29 1.58 -38.47
N LEU A 11 -19.23 1.77 -37.69
CA LEU A 11 -18.30 2.88 -37.83
C LEU A 11 -16.97 2.39 -38.41
N THR A 12 -16.56 2.98 -39.53
CA THR A 12 -15.19 2.89 -40.07
C THR A 12 -14.38 4.15 -39.77
N ASP A 13 -15.07 5.27 -39.61
CA ASP A 13 -14.51 6.59 -39.31
C ASP A 13 -15.18 7.18 -38.06
N PRO A 14 -14.55 8.19 -37.42
CA PRO A 14 -15.16 8.84 -36.26
C PRO A 14 -16.45 9.60 -36.60
N VAL A 15 -16.66 9.97 -37.86
CA VAL A 15 -17.93 10.55 -38.33
C VAL A 15 -18.86 9.43 -38.81
N CYS A 16 -20.05 9.34 -38.20
CA CYS A 16 -21.02 8.32 -38.57
C CYS A 16 -21.59 8.56 -39.97
N PRO A 17 -21.51 7.58 -40.90
CA PRO A 17 -22.01 7.76 -42.26
C PRO A 17 -23.54 7.82 -42.34
N ARG A 18 -24.25 7.38 -41.28
CA ARG A 18 -25.72 7.33 -41.26
C ARG A 18 -26.36 8.56 -40.63
N CYS A 19 -25.87 9.00 -39.48
CA CYS A 19 -26.49 10.11 -38.72
C CYS A 19 -25.61 11.36 -38.64
N GLY A 20 -24.41 11.34 -39.22
CA GLY A 20 -23.50 12.49 -39.24
C GLY A 20 -22.89 12.86 -37.89
N SER A 21 -23.20 12.11 -36.82
CA SER A 21 -22.59 12.35 -35.50
C SER A 21 -21.07 12.16 -35.56
N ASP A 22 -20.33 13.14 -35.07
CA ASP A 22 -18.86 13.14 -35.02
C ASP A 22 -18.36 12.70 -33.64
N PHE A 23 -17.57 11.63 -33.63
CA PHE A 23 -16.96 11.04 -32.44
C PHE A 23 -15.44 11.24 -32.41
N SER A 24 -14.88 12.13 -33.23
CA SER A 24 -13.43 12.37 -33.33
C SER A 24 -12.80 12.70 -31.97
N THR A 25 -13.44 13.59 -31.19
CA THR A 25 -12.97 13.94 -29.84
C THR A 25 -13.01 12.76 -28.88
N ALA A 26 -14.07 11.93 -28.96
CA ALA A 26 -14.19 10.74 -28.13
C ALA A 26 -13.11 9.70 -28.50
N GLU A 27 -12.82 9.52 -29.78
CA GLU A 27 -11.73 8.64 -30.23
C GLU A 27 -10.37 9.15 -29.78
N GLN A 28 -10.12 10.46 -29.88
CA GLN A 28 -8.89 11.09 -29.40
C GLN A 28 -8.70 10.91 -27.89
N ALA A 29 -9.75 11.10 -27.09
CA ALA A 29 -9.72 10.88 -25.65
C ALA A 29 -9.34 9.43 -25.31
N ARG A 30 -9.94 8.44 -26.00
CA ARG A 30 -9.60 7.02 -25.82
C ARG A 30 -8.15 6.70 -26.21
N ARG A 31 -7.65 7.27 -27.31
CA ARG A 31 -6.24 7.11 -27.72
C ARG A 31 -5.30 7.67 -26.65
N GLN A 32 -5.59 8.86 -26.12
CA GLN A 32 -4.79 9.47 -25.06
C GLN A 32 -4.86 8.68 -23.74
N ALA A 33 -6.04 8.17 -23.37
CA ALA A 33 -6.21 7.30 -22.21
C ALA A 33 -5.32 6.05 -22.31
N ARG A 34 -5.24 5.40 -23.47
CA ARG A 34 -4.36 4.25 -23.71
C ARG A 34 -2.88 4.56 -23.55
N VAL A 35 -2.43 5.74 -23.99
CA VAL A 35 -1.04 6.18 -23.79
C VAL A 35 -0.75 6.33 -22.30
N LEU A 36 -1.64 6.99 -21.54
CA LEU A 36 -1.50 7.14 -20.10
C LEU A 36 -1.53 5.80 -19.35
N LEU A 37 -2.36 4.85 -19.78
CA LEU A 37 -2.39 3.49 -19.22
C LEU A 37 -1.04 2.77 -19.40
N ARG A 38 -0.44 2.88 -20.58
CA ARG A 38 0.89 2.30 -20.84
C ARG A 38 1.96 2.92 -19.94
N GLN A 39 1.98 4.25 -19.84
CA GLN A 39 2.90 4.95 -18.94
C GLN A 39 2.68 4.54 -17.48
N ALA A 40 1.42 4.36 -17.05
CA ALA A 40 1.14 3.90 -15.70
C ALA A 40 1.75 2.52 -15.42
N LEU A 41 1.68 1.58 -16.38
CA LEU A 41 2.31 0.27 -16.26
C LEU A 41 3.85 0.37 -16.19
N GLU A 42 4.46 1.23 -17.00
CA GLU A 42 5.91 1.49 -16.96
C GLU A 42 6.34 2.03 -15.58
N GLN A 43 5.55 2.92 -14.98
CA GLN A 43 5.83 3.43 -13.63
C GLN A 43 5.66 2.35 -12.55
N LEU A 44 4.68 1.44 -12.70
CA LEU A 44 4.58 0.28 -11.80
C LEU A 44 5.82 -0.62 -11.90
N GLN A 45 6.30 -0.87 -13.11
CA GLN A 45 7.51 -1.66 -13.33
C GLN A 45 8.75 -0.96 -12.75
N ALA A 46 8.81 0.36 -12.82
CA ALA A 46 9.87 1.17 -12.23
C ALA A 46 9.80 1.30 -10.69
N GLY A 47 8.75 0.76 -10.06
CA GLY A 47 8.57 0.86 -8.61
C GLY A 47 8.02 2.22 -8.13
N GLU A 48 7.35 2.97 -9.01
CA GLU A 48 6.78 4.31 -8.76
C GLU A 48 5.24 4.28 -8.69
N PRO A 49 4.62 3.63 -7.69
CA PRO A 49 3.17 3.40 -7.64
C PRO A 49 2.36 4.68 -7.47
N ALA A 50 2.93 5.73 -6.85
CA ALA A 50 2.27 7.02 -6.68
C ALA A 50 2.05 7.72 -8.04
N LEU A 51 3.07 7.71 -8.90
CA LEU A 51 2.98 8.28 -10.24
C LEU A 51 2.07 7.44 -11.14
N ALA A 52 2.17 6.10 -11.04
CA ALA A 52 1.27 5.19 -11.74
C ALA A 52 -0.21 5.47 -11.40
N ARG A 53 -0.55 5.69 -10.12
CA ARG A 53 -1.91 6.06 -9.69
C ARG A 53 -2.40 7.36 -10.34
N ARG A 54 -1.56 8.41 -10.38
CA ARG A 54 -1.92 9.69 -11.01
C ARG A 54 -2.18 9.56 -12.51
N LEU A 55 -1.31 8.84 -13.22
CA LEU A 55 -1.46 8.55 -14.65
C LEU A 55 -2.74 7.77 -14.92
N LEU A 56 -3.01 6.75 -14.11
CA LEU A 56 -4.20 5.92 -14.20
C LEU A 56 -5.49 6.69 -13.89
N GLN A 57 -5.48 7.58 -12.90
CA GLN A 57 -6.60 8.47 -12.61
C GLN A 57 -6.92 9.36 -13.81
N ARG A 58 -5.90 9.94 -14.45
CA ARG A 58 -6.07 10.78 -15.65
C ARG A 58 -6.55 9.96 -16.85
N ALA A 59 -6.07 8.73 -17.02
CA ALA A 59 -6.56 7.83 -18.06
C ALA A 59 -8.07 7.55 -17.91
N ARG A 60 -8.52 7.28 -16.68
CA ARG A 60 -9.94 7.00 -16.38
C ARG A 60 -10.85 8.22 -16.51
N GLN A 61 -10.32 9.43 -16.33
CA GLN A 61 -11.07 10.67 -16.61
C GLN A 61 -11.33 10.84 -18.11
N LEU A 62 -10.44 10.33 -18.97
CA LEU A 62 -10.58 10.40 -20.42
C LEU A 62 -11.38 9.22 -21.00
N ASP A 63 -11.23 8.03 -20.43
CA ASP A 63 -11.96 6.81 -20.83
C ASP A 63 -12.34 5.98 -19.60
N GLY A 64 -13.51 6.30 -19.02
CA GLY A 64 -14.00 5.65 -17.81
C GLY A 64 -14.47 4.21 -18.02
N GLU A 65 -14.74 3.81 -19.26
CA GLU A 65 -15.26 2.48 -19.63
C GLU A 65 -14.15 1.45 -19.89
N ASP A 66 -12.88 1.86 -19.90
CA ASP A 66 -11.77 0.94 -20.18
C ASP A 66 -11.62 -0.11 -19.05
N PRO A 67 -11.80 -1.41 -19.35
CA PRO A 67 -11.82 -2.46 -18.32
C PRO A 67 -10.44 -2.70 -17.70
N LEU A 68 -9.36 -2.49 -18.46
CA LEU A 68 -8.00 -2.63 -17.95
C LEU A 68 -7.69 -1.50 -16.96
N GLY A 69 -8.00 -0.25 -17.33
CA GLY A 69 -7.84 0.92 -16.48
C GLY A 69 -8.66 0.81 -15.19
N ALA A 70 -9.91 0.33 -15.30
CA ALA A 70 -10.74 0.07 -14.13
C ALA A 70 -10.12 -1.02 -13.23
N ARG A 71 -9.66 -2.14 -13.79
CA ARG A 71 -9.08 -3.25 -13.03
C ARG A 71 -7.75 -2.87 -12.38
N LEU A 72 -6.87 -2.18 -13.11
CA LEU A 72 -5.61 -1.64 -12.58
C LEU A 72 -5.89 -0.63 -11.47
N ALA A 73 -6.91 0.22 -11.61
CA ALA A 73 -7.21 1.20 -10.59
C ALA A 73 -7.72 0.51 -9.32
N ALA A 74 -8.56 -0.52 -9.46
CA ALA A 74 -8.97 -1.35 -8.33
C ALA A 74 -7.78 -2.07 -7.67
N LEU A 75 -6.82 -2.58 -8.45
CA LEU A 75 -5.60 -3.20 -7.93
C LEU A 75 -4.72 -2.21 -7.18
N LEU A 76 -4.52 -1.00 -7.69
CA LEU A 76 -3.70 0.02 -7.04
C LEU A 76 -4.40 0.77 -5.91
N ALA A 77 -5.74 0.81 -5.94
CA ALA A 77 -6.59 1.36 -4.89
C ALA A 77 -6.80 0.38 -3.75
N ARG A 78 -6.46 -0.92 -3.92
CA ARG A 78 -6.31 -1.84 -2.80
C ARG A 78 -5.09 -1.39 -2.02
N PRO A 79 -5.23 -0.94 -0.77
CA PRO A 79 -4.08 -0.52 0.03
C PRO A 79 -3.16 -1.70 0.43
N TRP A 80 -3.46 -2.93 -0.02
CA TRP A 80 -2.98 -4.17 0.59
C TRP A 80 -2.66 -5.22 -0.45
N GLN A 81 -1.39 -5.38 -0.79
CA GLN A 81 -0.94 -6.68 -1.30
C GLN A 81 0.53 -6.94 -0.97
N TYR A 82 0.77 -7.06 0.33
CA TYR A 82 1.33 -8.31 0.85
C TYR A 82 0.15 -8.98 1.59
N ALA A 83 -0.13 -10.25 1.30
CA ALA A 83 -1.31 -10.93 1.83
C ALA A 83 -1.38 -10.80 3.37
N ALA A 84 -2.55 -10.45 3.91
CA ALA A 84 -2.74 -10.52 5.35
C ALA A 84 -2.49 -11.96 5.82
N PRO A 85 -1.84 -12.18 6.97
CA PRO A 85 -1.61 -13.53 7.48
C PRO A 85 -2.95 -14.22 7.74
N ALA A 86 -3.05 -15.53 7.45
CA ALA A 86 -4.26 -16.31 7.73
C ALA A 86 -4.58 -16.41 9.23
N ASP A 87 -3.59 -16.13 10.08
CA ASP A 87 -3.71 -16.15 11.53
C ASP A 87 -4.75 -15.12 12.04
N ALA A 88 -5.83 -15.63 12.62
CA ALA A 88 -6.93 -14.82 13.14
C ALA A 88 -6.53 -13.91 14.30
N ARG A 89 -5.53 -14.30 15.11
CA ARG A 89 -5.01 -13.50 16.22
C ARG A 89 -4.25 -12.29 15.68
N LEU A 90 -3.40 -12.48 14.68
CA LEU A 90 -2.70 -11.37 14.02
C LEU A 90 -3.67 -10.38 13.37
N GLN A 91 -4.70 -10.89 12.69
CA GLN A 91 -5.75 -10.04 12.11
C GLN A 91 -6.52 -9.26 13.18
N ALA A 92 -6.83 -9.88 14.33
CA ALA A 92 -7.50 -9.21 15.44
C ALA A 92 -6.63 -8.09 16.06
N LEU A 93 -5.33 -8.34 16.24
CA LEU A 93 -4.37 -7.34 16.73
C LEU A 93 -4.29 -6.15 15.76
N ALA A 94 -4.11 -6.42 14.46
CA ALA A 94 -4.05 -5.37 13.44
C ALA A 94 -5.36 -4.58 13.35
N LYS A 95 -6.53 -5.23 13.50
CA LYS A 95 -7.81 -4.53 13.60
C LYS A 95 -7.85 -3.60 14.81
N GLY A 96 -7.36 -4.04 15.96
CA GLY A 96 -7.25 -3.21 17.17
C GLY A 96 -6.37 -1.98 16.94
N VAL A 97 -5.21 -2.16 16.32
CA VAL A 97 -4.29 -1.07 15.94
C VAL A 97 -4.95 -0.11 14.96
N TRP A 98 -5.62 -0.62 13.93
CA TRP A 98 -6.33 0.21 12.95
C TRP A 98 -7.39 1.09 13.60
N GLN A 99 -8.21 0.51 14.47
CA GLN A 99 -9.26 1.24 15.16
C GLN A 99 -8.68 2.31 16.12
N ALA A 100 -7.56 2.02 16.78
CA ALA A 100 -6.82 3.00 17.58
C ALA A 100 -6.34 4.16 16.70
N ALA A 101 -5.72 3.86 15.55
CA ALA A 101 -5.25 4.85 14.59
C ALA A 101 -6.39 5.72 14.04
N CYS A 102 -7.54 5.12 13.72
CA CYS A 102 -8.71 5.87 13.28
C CYS A 102 -9.21 6.84 14.36
N ARG A 103 -9.21 6.43 15.64
CA ARG A 103 -9.59 7.30 16.76
C ARG A 103 -8.61 8.46 16.90
N VAL A 104 -7.31 8.18 16.95
CA VAL A 104 -6.26 9.20 17.02
C VAL A 104 -6.38 10.19 15.88
N ARG A 105 -6.55 9.70 14.64
CA ARG A 105 -6.68 10.55 13.46
C ARG A 105 -7.95 11.40 13.49
N TYR A 106 -9.07 10.82 13.92
CA TYR A 106 -10.34 11.55 14.08
C TYR A 106 -10.20 12.71 15.06
N GLU A 107 -9.45 12.51 16.15
CA GLU A 107 -9.29 13.50 17.22
C GLU A 107 -8.21 14.55 16.90
N LEU A 108 -7.08 14.14 16.32
CA LEU A 108 -5.93 15.01 16.08
C LEU A 108 -5.88 15.61 14.66
N GLY A 109 -6.64 15.06 13.71
CA GLY A 109 -6.58 15.45 12.31
C GLY A 109 -5.30 15.02 11.60
N ALA A 110 -5.04 15.60 10.43
CA ALA A 110 -3.86 15.37 9.59
C ALA A 110 -2.78 16.44 9.79
N GLY A 111 -1.55 16.19 9.31
CA GLY A 111 -0.49 17.20 9.23
C GLY A 111 0.37 17.38 10.49
N LEU A 112 0.19 16.55 11.52
CA LEU A 112 1.08 16.53 12.69
C LEU A 112 2.34 15.68 12.42
N ARG A 113 3.39 15.91 13.20
CA ARG A 113 4.62 15.12 13.12
C ARG A 113 4.41 13.69 13.65
N ALA A 114 5.09 12.71 13.08
CA ALA A 114 5.01 11.30 13.50
C ALA A 114 5.12 11.05 15.03
N PRO A 115 5.98 11.75 15.81
CA PRO A 115 6.05 11.54 17.26
C PRO A 115 4.74 11.86 18.00
N VAL A 116 3.93 12.78 17.50
CA VAL A 116 2.63 13.13 18.11
C VAL A 116 1.64 12.00 17.91
N TYR A 117 1.53 11.48 16.69
CA TYR A 117 0.70 10.32 16.39
C TYR A 117 1.14 9.08 17.18
N ARG A 118 2.46 8.87 17.31
CA ARG A 118 3.02 7.76 18.09
C ARG A 118 2.61 7.85 19.56
N ALA A 119 2.78 9.01 20.19
CA ALA A 119 2.39 9.19 21.60
C ALA A 119 0.88 8.93 21.80
N ALA A 120 0.04 9.49 20.93
CA ALA A 120 -1.42 9.30 21.01
C ALA A 120 -1.83 7.84 20.75
N LEU A 121 -1.21 7.17 19.78
CA LEU A 121 -1.44 5.76 19.50
C LEU A 121 -1.05 4.87 20.67
N THR A 122 0.09 5.12 21.32
CA THR A 122 0.49 4.38 22.53
C THR A 122 -0.59 4.44 23.61
N LEU A 123 -1.20 5.62 23.83
CA LEU A 123 -2.31 5.77 24.78
C LEU A 123 -3.56 5.00 24.33
N GLU A 124 -3.95 5.09 23.07
CA GLU A 124 -5.13 4.39 22.54
C GLU A 124 -4.97 2.86 22.55
N LEU A 125 -3.77 2.35 22.26
CA LEU A 125 -3.48 0.91 22.36
C LEU A 125 -3.61 0.42 23.81
N ALA A 126 -3.14 1.21 24.78
CA ALA A 126 -3.27 0.90 26.21
C ALA A 126 -4.73 0.97 26.67
N ASN A 127 -5.48 1.99 26.28
CA ASN A 127 -6.92 2.12 26.58
C ASN A 127 -7.74 0.94 26.06
N ARG A 128 -7.31 0.35 24.95
CA ARG A 128 -7.93 -0.84 24.35
C ARG A 128 -7.45 -2.15 24.96
N SER A 129 -6.55 -2.09 25.95
CA SER A 129 -5.95 -3.26 26.60
C SER A 129 -5.32 -4.23 25.60
N LEU A 130 -4.74 -3.70 24.51
CA LEU A 130 -3.96 -4.52 23.60
C LEU A 130 -2.66 -4.95 24.30
N PRO A 131 -2.19 -6.20 24.14
CA PRO A 131 -0.94 -6.63 24.74
C PRO A 131 0.22 -6.12 23.89
N PHE A 132 0.91 -5.06 24.30
CA PHE A 132 2.03 -4.50 23.54
C PHE A 132 3.20 -4.04 24.40
N ARG A 133 4.40 -4.00 23.78
CA ARG A 133 5.57 -3.27 24.27
C ARG A 133 5.88 -2.13 23.33
N SER A 134 6.20 -0.96 23.86
CA SER A 134 6.58 0.22 23.06
C SER A 134 8.09 0.31 22.88
N GLU A 135 8.52 0.90 21.77
CA GLU A 135 9.92 1.30 21.52
C GLU A 135 10.92 0.15 21.71
N VAL A 136 10.66 -0.98 21.06
CA VAL A 136 11.50 -2.18 21.16
C VAL A 136 12.65 -2.09 20.17
N ALA A 137 13.89 -2.21 20.67
CA ALA A 137 15.08 -2.34 19.83
C ALA A 137 15.27 -3.80 19.36
N VAL A 138 15.62 -3.97 18.09
CA VAL A 138 16.00 -5.25 17.48
C VAL A 138 17.44 -5.14 17.01
N GLU A 139 18.32 -5.87 17.69
CA GLU A 139 19.74 -5.95 17.35
C GLU A 139 19.96 -7.02 16.29
N ALA A 140 20.85 -6.74 15.35
CA ALA A 140 21.41 -7.78 14.47
C ALA A 140 22.71 -8.30 15.09
N GLU A 141 23.01 -9.57 14.84
CA GLU A 141 24.28 -10.19 15.21
C GLU A 141 25.04 -10.62 13.94
N TYR A 142 26.35 -10.46 13.95
CA TYR A 142 27.25 -10.91 12.88
C TYR A 142 28.58 -11.36 13.48
N GLY A 143 28.98 -12.60 13.18
CA GLY A 143 30.26 -13.16 13.66
C GLY A 143 30.39 -13.17 15.20
N GLY A 144 29.28 -13.32 15.93
CA GLY A 144 29.25 -13.27 17.40
C GLY A 144 29.32 -11.86 18.01
N GLY A 145 29.42 -10.81 17.18
CA GLY A 145 29.30 -9.41 17.59
C GLY A 145 27.90 -8.85 17.36
N ARG A 146 27.48 -7.91 18.20
CA ARG A 146 26.22 -7.15 18.05
C ARG A 146 26.48 -5.86 17.28
N PHE A 147 25.59 -5.48 16.37
CA PHE A 147 25.68 -4.20 15.67
C PHE A 147 25.23 -3.04 16.56
N LEU A 148 25.90 -1.89 16.42
CA LEU A 148 25.63 -0.66 17.19
C LEU A 148 24.37 0.10 16.75
N THR A 149 23.80 -0.22 15.58
CA THR A 149 22.62 0.45 15.04
C THR A 149 21.42 -0.49 15.04
N PRO A 150 20.63 -0.55 16.12
CA PRO A 150 19.45 -1.40 16.19
C PRO A 150 18.35 -0.90 15.25
N TYR A 151 17.53 -1.84 14.79
CA TYR A 151 16.22 -1.50 14.24
C TYR A 151 15.25 -1.16 15.37
N HIS A 152 14.27 -0.31 15.12
CA HIS A 152 13.28 0.09 16.12
C HIS A 152 11.87 -0.32 15.70
N ILE A 153 11.16 -0.95 16.62
CA ILE A 153 9.74 -1.25 16.55
C ILE A 153 9.01 -0.24 17.42
N ASP A 154 7.98 0.41 16.88
CA ASP A 154 7.18 1.36 17.65
C ASP A 154 6.33 0.62 18.68
N TRP A 155 5.66 -0.46 18.23
CA TRP A 155 4.90 -1.35 19.10
C TRP A 155 5.07 -2.82 18.69
N LEU A 156 5.43 -3.68 19.65
CA LEU A 156 5.44 -5.12 19.48
C LEU A 156 4.23 -5.73 20.19
N LEU A 157 3.24 -6.20 19.43
CA LEU A 157 2.01 -6.75 19.97
C LEU A 157 2.10 -8.26 20.14
N ASP A 158 1.69 -8.74 21.32
CA ASP A 158 1.62 -10.16 21.69
C ASP A 158 2.95 -10.92 21.54
N GLY A 159 4.07 -10.20 21.39
CA GLY A 159 5.37 -10.78 21.02
C GLY A 159 5.45 -11.31 19.59
N ARG A 160 4.44 -11.06 18.75
CA ARG A 160 4.27 -11.70 17.42
C ARG A 160 4.19 -10.72 16.26
N LEU A 161 3.62 -9.54 16.48
CA LEU A 161 3.38 -8.53 15.45
C LEU A 161 4.19 -7.26 15.72
N ALA A 162 5.17 -6.96 14.87
CA ALA A 162 5.84 -5.66 14.89
C ALA A 162 4.98 -4.62 14.19
N VAL A 163 4.83 -3.44 14.79
CA VAL A 163 4.13 -2.30 14.18
C VAL A 163 5.07 -1.10 14.12
N ILE A 164 5.14 -0.46 12.96
CA ILE A 164 5.92 0.76 12.73
C ILE A 164 5.02 1.83 12.14
N LEU A 165 4.96 2.98 12.78
CA LEU A 165 4.39 4.20 12.25
C LEU A 165 5.40 4.87 11.31
N THR A 166 4.99 5.08 10.06
CA THR A 166 5.77 5.74 9.02
C THR A 166 5.06 6.96 8.47
N GLU A 167 5.84 7.86 7.88
CA GLU A 167 5.36 8.90 6.99
C GLU A 167 5.33 8.36 5.54
N VAL A 168 4.49 8.94 4.68
CA VAL A 168 4.27 8.44 3.29
C VAL A 168 5.59 8.37 2.53
N ASP A 169 6.38 9.44 2.61
CA ASP A 169 7.65 9.57 1.87
C ASP A 169 8.72 8.56 2.33
N ASN A 170 8.56 7.99 3.53
CA ASN A 170 9.49 7.04 4.12
C ASN A 170 9.03 5.57 3.98
N LEU A 171 7.89 5.32 3.31
CA LEU A 171 7.29 4.01 3.23
C LEU A 171 8.23 2.92 2.64
N PRO A 172 9.00 3.14 1.56
CA PRO A 172 9.90 2.13 1.03
C PRO A 172 10.99 1.69 2.03
N ARG A 173 11.54 2.65 2.78
CA ARG A 173 12.52 2.38 3.83
C ARG A 173 11.87 1.66 5.01
N CYS A 174 10.68 2.10 5.43
CA CYS A 174 9.91 1.43 6.48
C CYS A 174 9.64 -0.04 6.14
N ILE A 175 9.21 -0.36 4.91
CA ILE A 175 8.94 -1.74 4.50
C ILE A 175 10.21 -2.60 4.57
N ARG A 176 11.35 -2.06 4.11
CA ARG A 176 12.65 -2.75 4.19
C ARG A 176 13.09 -2.98 5.63
N ASP A 177 13.00 -1.97 6.48
CA ASP A 177 13.39 -2.08 7.89
C ASP A 177 12.47 -3.06 8.64
N LEU A 178 11.15 -3.01 8.37
CA LEU A 178 10.18 -3.94 8.93
C LEU A 178 10.41 -5.39 8.47
N SER A 179 10.79 -5.60 7.21
CA SER A 179 11.17 -6.94 6.72
C SER A 179 12.42 -7.47 7.43
N ALA A 180 13.43 -6.61 7.65
CA ALA A 180 14.61 -6.99 8.43
C ALA A 180 14.26 -7.33 9.87
N ILE A 181 13.42 -6.51 10.52
CA ILE A 181 12.92 -6.73 11.89
C ILE A 181 12.21 -8.07 12.00
N VAL A 182 11.22 -8.34 11.14
CA VAL A 182 10.42 -9.57 11.18
C VAL A 182 11.32 -10.80 11.08
N ARG A 183 12.32 -10.74 10.20
CA ARG A 183 13.30 -11.81 10.02
C ARG A 183 14.25 -11.96 11.22
N LEU A 184 14.86 -10.88 11.69
CA LEU A 184 15.88 -10.91 12.73
C LEU A 184 15.31 -11.26 14.11
N ALA A 185 14.11 -10.77 14.42
CA ALA A 185 13.44 -11.02 15.69
C ALA A 185 12.55 -12.27 15.67
N GLY A 186 12.49 -13.01 14.55
CA GLY A 186 11.67 -14.22 14.42
C GLY A 186 10.17 -13.98 14.65
N LEU A 187 9.66 -12.85 14.15
CA LEU A 187 8.26 -12.46 14.34
C LEU A 187 7.38 -13.06 13.23
N ASP A 188 6.09 -13.22 13.52
CA ASP A 188 5.15 -13.84 12.57
C ASP A 188 4.73 -12.87 11.46
N ALA A 189 4.71 -11.57 11.75
CA ALA A 189 4.39 -10.53 10.79
C ALA A 189 4.84 -9.14 11.27
N GLY A 190 4.91 -8.23 10.31
CA GLY A 190 5.04 -6.80 10.49
C GLY A 190 3.82 -6.06 9.93
N LEU A 191 3.50 -4.93 10.53
CA LEU A 191 2.50 -3.96 10.09
C LEU A 191 3.14 -2.58 9.99
N TRP A 192 3.18 -1.98 8.81
CA TRP A 192 3.45 -0.54 8.73
C TRP A 192 2.14 0.21 8.83
N LEU A 193 2.16 1.41 9.40
CA LEU A 193 0.99 2.26 9.64
C LEU A 193 1.32 3.70 9.26
N HIS A 194 0.38 4.40 8.64
CA HIS A 194 0.47 5.81 8.33
C HIS A 194 -0.81 6.54 8.73
N CYS A 195 -0.67 7.60 9.54
CA CYS A 195 -1.81 8.36 10.08
C CYS A 195 -1.88 9.81 9.60
N GLY A 196 -0.88 10.29 8.85
CA GLY A 196 -0.74 11.71 8.48
C GLY A 196 -1.47 12.15 7.19
N GLY A 197 -1.97 11.21 6.39
CA GLY A 197 -2.52 11.42 5.04
C GLY A 197 -3.96 11.91 5.03
N GLU A 198 -4.79 11.47 4.06
CA GLU A 198 -6.25 11.70 4.04
C GLU A 198 -7.04 10.62 4.81
N ALA A 199 -6.46 9.43 4.94
CA ALA A 199 -6.99 8.31 5.71
C ALA A 199 -5.87 7.61 6.49
N VAL A 200 -6.26 6.72 7.41
CA VAL A 200 -5.31 5.77 7.98
C VAL A 200 -4.99 4.71 6.94
N GLU A 201 -3.72 4.58 6.61
CA GLU A 201 -3.20 3.52 5.75
C GLU A 201 -2.35 2.58 6.61
N LEU A 202 -2.35 1.30 6.29
CA LEU A 202 -1.43 0.32 6.87
C LEU A 202 -1.00 -0.67 5.77
N GLY A 203 -0.12 -1.61 6.08
CA GLY A 203 0.19 -2.73 5.19
C GLY A 203 1.00 -3.81 5.89
N TRP A 204 0.91 -5.03 5.37
CA TRP A 204 1.58 -6.20 5.95
C TRP A 204 2.99 -6.37 5.39
N VAL A 205 3.87 -6.93 6.22
CA VAL A 205 5.14 -7.51 5.82
C VAL A 205 5.19 -8.89 6.47
N LEU A 206 5.20 -9.94 5.66
CA LEU A 206 5.32 -11.30 6.17
C LEU A 206 6.80 -11.73 6.17
N PRO A 207 7.18 -12.70 7.01
CA PRO A 207 8.47 -13.36 6.86
C PRO A 207 8.58 -13.86 5.42
N ALA A 208 9.66 -13.49 4.74
CA ALA A 208 9.98 -14.18 3.50
C ALA A 208 10.17 -15.65 3.84
N THR A 209 9.45 -16.56 3.18
CA THR A 209 9.84 -17.97 3.14
C THR A 209 11.26 -17.99 2.61
N ILE A 210 12.23 -18.22 3.50
CA ILE A 210 13.59 -18.57 3.12
C ILE A 210 13.40 -19.86 2.32
N PRO A 211 13.82 -19.96 1.04
CA PRO A 211 14.01 -21.26 0.45
C PRO A 211 14.98 -21.98 1.37
N GLU A 212 14.57 -23.09 1.96
CA GLU A 212 15.47 -23.98 2.70
C GLU A 212 16.56 -24.48 1.74
N GLU A 213 17.59 -23.68 1.49
CA GLU A 213 18.74 -24.09 0.70
C GLU A 213 20.03 -23.79 1.45
N ASN A 214 20.62 -24.91 1.88
CA ASN A 214 22.02 -25.17 2.13
C ASN A 214 22.59 -24.67 3.45
N HIS A 215 22.33 -25.49 4.49
CA HIS A 215 23.44 -25.95 5.33
C HIS A 215 24.59 -26.42 4.42
N VAL A 216 25.55 -25.55 4.14
CA VAL A 216 26.88 -26.02 3.73
C VAL A 216 27.53 -26.54 5.00
N ALA A 217 27.36 -27.84 5.22
CA ALA A 217 28.26 -28.61 6.05
C ALA A 217 29.62 -28.66 5.35
N ALA A 218 30.62 -27.97 5.92
CA ALA A 218 32.05 -28.31 5.97
C ALA A 218 32.86 -27.07 6.35
#